data_AF-A0A1Y4G7C6-F1
#
_entry.id   AF-A0A1Y4G7C6-F1
#
_cell.length_a   1.000
_cell.length_b   1.000
_cell.length_c   1.000
_cell.angle_alpha   90.00
_cell.angle_beta   90.00
_cell.angle_gamma   90.00
#
_symmetry.space_group_name_H-M   'P 1'
#
loop_
_entity.id
_entity.type
_entity.pdbx_description
1 polymer ?
#
loop_
_entity_poly.entity_id
_entity_poly.type
_entity_poly.pdbx_seq_one_letter_code
_entity_poly.pdbx_strand_id
1 'polypeptide(L)'
;MRRARGMDLSSSKRGLYEEAGDGNRRFCMENNAIHQDVEGHEMGEGGEERLRLKTRAKGRRRKLVAAAAVVVAVVALGAGMWVWHEQPSFCGTACHNVMGSYVEGYKSGDANLMVVDHAQQNYDCLDCHEPTIEEQVSELVTYVKGDYSIPLEDSGLGTREFCMRSGCHDDWEKIVEATSDWQGTKTVYNPEGVYNPHDNHRGDGNCGDCHKAHGRSTLYCVECHNMEVPEGWVGFE
;
A
#
# COMPACT_ATOMS: atom_id res chain seq x y z
N MET A 1 50.43 -22.88 12.70
CA MET A 1 50.76 -22.89 14.15
C MET A 1 49.62 -22.11 14.84
N ARG A 2 48.83 -22.57 15.82
CA ARG A 2 48.86 -23.69 16.76
C ARG A 2 47.44 -24.32 16.87
N ARG A 3 47.41 -25.64 17.05
CA ARG A 3 46.27 -26.47 17.47
C ARG A 3 46.06 -26.40 18.99
N ALA A 4 44.81 -26.50 19.44
CA ALA A 4 44.39 -27.21 20.66
C ALA A 4 42.92 -27.62 20.47
N ARG A 5 42.65 -28.89 20.10
CA ARG A 5 42.29 -30.05 20.96
C ARG A 5 40.89 -29.98 21.56
N GLY A 6 40.00 -30.80 20.98
CA GLY A 6 38.71 -31.14 21.55
C GLY A 6 38.81 -32.03 22.78
N MET A 7 37.68 -32.12 23.48
CA MET A 7 37.38 -33.14 24.48
C MET A 7 35.96 -33.64 24.22
N ASP A 8 35.94 -34.91 23.82
CA ASP A 8 34.85 -35.86 23.86
C ASP A 8 34.43 -36.10 25.32
N LEU A 9 33.12 -36.12 25.59
CA LEU A 9 32.54 -36.53 26.86
C LEU A 9 31.41 -37.54 26.63
N SER A 10 31.74 -38.63 25.94
CA SER A 10 31.16 -39.95 26.23
C SER A 10 31.62 -40.41 27.63
N SER A 11 30.88 -40.05 28.68
CA SER A 11 30.70 -40.84 29.90
C SER A 11 29.84 -40.07 30.91
N SER A 12 28.55 -40.41 30.99
CA SER A 12 27.85 -40.55 32.28
C SER A 12 26.42 -41.03 32.03
N LYS A 13 26.27 -42.29 31.60
CA LYS A 13 25.07 -43.07 31.89
C LYS A 13 25.29 -43.75 33.22
N ARG A 14 24.80 -43.14 34.30
CA ARG A 14 24.37 -43.77 35.56
C ARG A 14 23.96 -42.66 36.54
N GLY A 15 22.67 -42.56 36.83
CA GLY A 15 22.12 -41.61 37.80
C GLY A 15 20.91 -40.84 37.29
N LEU A 16 19.83 -41.54 36.96
CA LEU A 16 18.50 -40.93 36.75
C LEU A 16 17.50 -41.65 37.65
N TYR A 17 17.66 -41.45 38.96
CA TYR A 17 16.62 -41.61 39.97
C TYR A 17 16.84 -40.50 40.98
N GLU A 18 15.75 -39.85 41.38
CA GLU A 18 15.66 -38.77 42.38
C GLU A 18 16.14 -37.38 41.94
N GLU A 19 15.16 -36.53 41.57
CA GLU A 19 14.83 -35.24 42.19
C GLU A 19 14.13 -34.32 41.18
N ALA A 20 12.86 -34.62 40.89
CA ALA A 20 11.93 -33.68 40.26
C ALA A 20 10.96 -33.17 41.33
N GLY A 21 11.44 -32.18 42.09
CA GLY A 21 10.66 -31.40 43.05
C GLY A 21 9.75 -30.39 42.35
N ASP A 22 8.45 -30.57 42.54
CA ASP A 22 7.54 -29.50 42.97
C ASP A 22 7.12 -28.37 42.00
N GLY A 23 6.98 -28.65 40.71
CA GLY A 23 6.38 -27.67 39.76
C GLY A 23 5.13 -28.15 39.01
N ASN A 24 5.02 -29.46 38.74
CA ASN A 24 4.08 -29.98 37.74
C ASN A 24 2.94 -30.84 38.34
N ARG A 25 2.77 -30.84 39.66
CA ARG A 25 1.66 -31.51 40.35
C ARG A 25 0.42 -30.62 40.55
N ARG A 26 0.47 -29.37 40.11
CA ARG A 26 -0.66 -28.44 40.18
C ARG A 26 -1.62 -28.53 38.99
N PHE A 27 -1.24 -29.20 37.89
CA PHE A 27 -2.02 -29.16 36.65
C PHE A 27 -2.97 -30.37 36.44
N CYS A 28 -2.96 -31.39 37.32
CA CYS A 28 -3.87 -32.54 37.22
C CYS A 28 -4.70 -32.82 38.49
N MET A 29 -4.65 -31.97 39.51
CA MET A 29 -5.39 -32.13 40.77
C MET A 29 -6.34 -30.97 41.10
N GLU A 30 -6.74 -30.17 40.11
CA GLU A 30 -7.81 -29.16 40.26
C GLU A 30 -9.11 -29.51 39.53
N ASN A 31 -9.21 -30.71 38.92
CA ASN A 31 -10.44 -31.21 38.29
C ASN A 31 -11.10 -32.39 39.04
N ASN A 32 -10.70 -32.67 40.29
CA ASN A 32 -11.32 -33.74 41.08
C ASN A 32 -11.87 -33.29 42.45
N ALA A 33 -12.19 -32.00 42.60
CA ALA A 33 -12.87 -31.47 43.78
C ALA A 33 -14.40 -31.36 43.59
N ILE A 34 -15.01 -32.35 42.92
CA ILE A 34 -16.49 -32.50 42.82
C ILE A 34 -16.91 -33.93 43.15
N HIS A 35 -16.22 -34.58 44.09
CA HIS A 35 -16.66 -35.85 44.66
C HIS A 35 -16.28 -35.93 46.13
N GLN A 36 -16.95 -35.14 46.96
CA GLN A 36 -17.41 -35.52 48.30
C GLN A 36 -18.22 -34.36 48.89
N ASP A 37 -19.22 -34.72 49.70
CA ASP A 37 -20.26 -33.87 50.32
C ASP A 37 -21.58 -33.78 49.52
N VAL A 38 -22.22 -34.93 49.37
CA VAL A 38 -23.70 -35.00 49.31
C VAL A 38 -24.16 -35.90 50.45
N GLU A 39 -24.14 -35.37 51.67
CA GLU A 39 -25.12 -35.78 52.68
C GLU A 39 -26.50 -35.29 52.22
N GLY A 40 -27.49 -36.17 52.31
CA GLY A 40 -28.78 -36.06 51.66
C GLY A 40 -29.66 -34.91 52.14
N HIS A 41 -29.51 -33.74 51.51
CA HIS A 41 -30.63 -32.82 51.35
C HIS A 41 -31.28 -33.09 49.99
N GLU A 42 -32.51 -33.58 50.01
CA GLU A 42 -33.36 -33.66 48.84
C GLU A 42 -33.45 -32.27 48.19
N MET A 43 -32.73 -32.08 47.08
CA MET A 43 -32.91 -30.90 46.26
C MET A 43 -34.25 -31.04 45.55
N GLY A 44 -35.29 -30.40 46.08
CA GLY A 44 -36.58 -30.31 45.41
C GLY A 44 -36.43 -29.76 43.99
N GLU A 45 -37.34 -30.15 43.08
CA GLU A 45 -37.32 -29.87 41.64
C GLU A 45 -36.92 -28.42 41.26
N GLY A 46 -37.22 -27.43 42.12
CA GLY A 46 -36.84 -26.02 41.94
C GLY A 46 -35.34 -25.68 42.08
N GLY A 47 -34.51 -26.56 42.66
CA GLY A 47 -33.06 -26.38 42.81
C GLY A 47 -32.28 -26.75 41.53
N GLU A 48 -32.60 -27.90 40.94
CA GLU A 48 -32.06 -28.35 39.66
C GLU A 48 -32.47 -27.42 38.50
N GLU A 49 -33.73 -26.96 38.51
CA GLU A 49 -34.23 -26.01 37.49
C GLU A 49 -33.46 -24.68 37.56
N ARG A 50 -33.19 -24.16 38.76
CA ARG A 50 -32.46 -22.91 38.97
C ARG A 50 -30.99 -23.02 38.57
N LEU A 51 -30.36 -24.18 38.77
CA LEU A 51 -29.00 -24.45 38.30
C LEU A 51 -28.97 -24.54 36.76
N ARG A 52 -29.87 -25.31 36.15
CA ARG A 52 -30.01 -25.42 34.68
C ARG A 52 -30.28 -24.06 34.02
N LEU A 53 -31.12 -23.22 34.60
CA LEU A 53 -31.37 -21.85 34.13
C LEU A 53 -30.11 -20.99 34.19
N LYS A 54 -29.31 -21.08 35.27
CA LYS A 54 -28.02 -20.38 35.41
C LYS A 54 -26.99 -20.87 34.39
N THR A 55 -26.85 -22.17 34.15
CA THR A 55 -25.93 -22.72 33.14
C THR A 55 -26.37 -22.35 31.72
N ARG A 56 -27.68 -22.39 31.44
CA ARG A 56 -28.27 -21.99 30.16
C ARG A 56 -28.09 -20.48 29.90
N ALA A 57 -28.26 -19.65 30.94
CA ALA A 57 -28.00 -18.21 30.86
C ALA A 57 -26.51 -17.88 30.68
N LYS A 58 -25.60 -18.59 31.37
CA LYS A 58 -24.14 -18.46 31.21
C LYS A 58 -23.69 -18.89 29.81
N GLY A 59 -24.26 -19.98 29.27
CA GLY A 59 -24.04 -20.43 27.89
C GLY A 59 -24.58 -19.45 26.86
N ARG A 60 -25.78 -18.88 27.08
CA ARG A 60 -26.36 -17.85 26.21
C ARG A 60 -25.54 -16.56 26.23
N ARG A 61 -25.09 -16.10 27.40
CA ARG A 61 -24.21 -14.91 27.53
C ARG A 61 -22.86 -15.13 26.85
N ARG A 62 -22.24 -16.31 26.98
CA ARG A 62 -21.02 -16.66 26.24
C ARG A 62 -21.22 -16.65 24.72
N LYS A 63 -22.33 -17.21 24.23
CA LYS A 63 -22.69 -17.15 22.80
C LYS A 63 -22.93 -15.72 22.31
N LEU A 64 -23.56 -14.87 23.12
CA LEU A 64 -23.76 -13.46 22.80
C LEU A 64 -22.44 -12.67 22.79
N VAL A 65 -21.54 -12.92 23.73
CA VAL A 65 -20.20 -12.31 23.75
C VAL A 65 -19.37 -12.78 22.56
N ALA A 66 -19.42 -14.06 22.21
CA ALA A 66 -18.74 -14.58 21.03
C ALA A 66 -19.30 -13.97 19.74
N ALA A 67 -20.63 -13.87 19.60
CA ALA A 67 -21.27 -13.23 18.45
C ALA A 67 -20.90 -11.74 18.36
N ALA A 68 -20.91 -11.02 19.48
CA ALA A 68 -20.49 -9.62 19.53
C ALA A 68 -19.01 -9.46 19.14
N ALA A 69 -18.13 -10.35 19.61
CA ALA A 69 -16.72 -10.35 19.24
C ALA A 69 -16.52 -10.59 17.73
N VAL A 70 -17.28 -11.51 17.12
CA VAL A 70 -17.27 -11.75 15.67
C VAL A 70 -17.71 -10.50 14.91
N VAL A 71 -18.80 -9.86 15.33
CA VAL A 71 -19.28 -8.62 14.69
C VAL A 71 -18.22 -7.52 14.76
N VAL A 72 -17.61 -7.30 15.93
CA VAL A 72 -16.54 -6.31 16.09
C VAL A 72 -15.33 -6.63 15.20
N ALA A 73 -14.92 -7.91 15.13
CA ALA A 73 -13.82 -8.32 14.26
C ALA A 73 -14.14 -8.06 12.78
N VAL A 74 -15.35 -8.36 12.31
CA VAL A 74 -15.78 -8.10 10.93
C VAL A 74 -15.77 -6.60 10.62
N VAL A 75 -16.28 -5.76 11.53
CA VAL A 75 -16.27 -4.30 11.36
C VAL A 75 -14.84 -3.77 11.32
N ALA A 76 -13.96 -4.24 12.20
CA ALA A 76 -12.55 -3.83 12.22
C ALA A 76 -11.82 -4.23 10.93
N LEU A 77 -12.05 -5.45 10.43
CA LEU A 77 -11.49 -5.90 9.16
C LEU A 77 -12.04 -5.10 7.97
N GLY A 78 -13.34 -4.80 7.97
CA GLY A 78 -13.98 -3.99 6.93
C GLY A 78 -13.42 -2.56 6.89
N ALA A 79 -13.25 -1.93 8.05
CA ALA A 79 -12.64 -0.60 8.14
C ALA A 79 -11.16 -0.62 7.73
N GLY A 80 -10.41 -1.65 8.15
CA GLY A 80 -9.01 -1.80 7.74
C GLY A 80 -8.86 -2.01 6.23
N MET A 81 -9.71 -2.84 5.63
CA MET A 81 -9.77 -3.02 4.19
C MET A 81 -10.18 -1.72 3.47
N TRP A 82 -11.13 -0.98 4.03
CA TRP A 82 -11.56 0.31 3.49
C TRP A 82 -10.41 1.32 3.48
N VAL A 83 -9.66 1.45 4.55
CA VAL A 83 -8.50 2.37 4.54
C VAL A 83 -7.39 1.86 3.62
N TRP A 84 -7.16 0.54 3.59
CA TRP A 84 -6.09 -0.04 2.79
C TRP A 84 -6.33 0.07 1.28
N HIS A 85 -7.57 -0.04 0.81
CA HIS A 85 -7.85 -0.03 -0.64
C HIS A 85 -7.51 1.30 -1.32
N GLU A 86 -7.43 2.39 -0.56
CA GLU A 86 -7.06 3.72 -1.07
C GLU A 86 -5.54 3.93 -1.12
N GLN A 87 -4.74 2.95 -0.66
CA GLN A 87 -3.29 3.11 -0.51
C GLN A 87 -2.51 2.53 -1.70
N PRO A 88 -1.34 3.10 -2.08
CA PRO A 88 -0.51 2.58 -3.17
C PRO A 88 -0.11 1.10 -3.02
N SER A 89 -0.01 0.61 -1.77
CA SER A 89 0.28 -0.81 -1.49
C SER A 89 -0.82 -1.77 -1.93
N PHE A 90 -2.09 -1.33 -1.94
CA PHE A 90 -3.21 -2.12 -2.43
C PHE A 90 -3.08 -2.35 -3.93
N CYS A 91 -2.85 -1.30 -4.71
CA CYS A 91 -2.68 -1.37 -6.16
C CYS A 91 -1.62 -2.41 -6.55
N GLY A 92 -0.45 -2.35 -5.89
CA GLY A 92 0.65 -3.29 -6.14
C GLY A 92 0.41 -4.72 -5.64
N THR A 93 -0.42 -4.92 -4.62
CA THR A 93 -0.69 -6.26 -4.05
C THR A 93 -1.86 -6.95 -4.74
N ALA A 94 -2.96 -6.24 -4.93
CA ALA A 94 -4.18 -6.77 -5.55
C ALA A 94 -4.03 -6.91 -7.08
N CYS A 95 -3.35 -5.96 -7.72
CA CYS A 95 -3.20 -5.89 -9.17
C CYS A 95 -1.74 -6.08 -9.62
N HIS A 96 -0.91 -6.83 -8.86
CA HIS A 96 0.55 -6.88 -8.98
C HIS A 96 1.14 -6.93 -10.42
N ASN A 97 0.48 -7.60 -11.37
CA ASN A 97 0.95 -7.64 -12.75
C ASN A 97 0.66 -6.36 -13.54
N VAL A 98 -0.45 -5.70 -13.24
CA VAL A 98 -0.93 -4.51 -13.95
C VAL A 98 -0.32 -3.24 -13.36
N MET A 99 -0.34 -3.12 -12.02
CA MET A 99 0.09 -1.91 -11.30
C MET A 99 1.49 -2.01 -10.69
N GLY A 100 2.12 -3.18 -10.71
CA GLY A 100 3.37 -3.43 -9.98
C GLY A 100 4.51 -2.47 -10.35
N SER A 101 4.77 -2.30 -11.65
CA SER A 101 5.82 -1.41 -12.15
C SER A 101 5.54 0.07 -11.83
N TYR A 102 4.28 0.48 -11.87
CA TYR A 102 3.86 1.85 -11.56
C TYR A 102 4.06 2.17 -10.08
N VAL A 103 3.72 1.23 -9.19
CA VAL A 103 3.95 1.36 -7.74
C VAL A 103 5.45 1.33 -7.41
N GLU A 104 6.23 0.52 -8.12
CA GLU A 104 7.69 0.51 -7.98
C GLU A 104 8.28 1.87 -8.39
N GLY A 105 7.88 2.40 -9.55
CA GLY A 105 8.28 3.73 -10.01
C GLY A 105 7.92 4.83 -9.01
N TYR A 106 6.69 4.82 -8.48
CA TYR A 106 6.24 5.74 -7.42
C TYR A 106 7.15 5.69 -6.18
N LYS A 107 7.61 4.51 -5.78
CA LYS A 107 8.46 4.31 -4.59
C LYS A 107 9.96 4.39 -4.86
N SER A 108 10.36 4.56 -6.11
CA SER A 108 11.76 4.39 -6.54
C SER A 108 12.69 5.45 -5.95
N GLY A 109 12.18 6.66 -5.71
CA GLY A 109 13.02 7.83 -5.41
C GLY A 109 13.79 8.35 -6.62
N ASP A 110 13.49 7.87 -7.83
CA ASP A 110 14.09 8.36 -9.07
C ASP A 110 13.55 9.76 -9.40
N ALA A 111 14.38 10.78 -9.19
CA ALA A 111 14.04 12.18 -9.47
C ALA A 111 13.75 12.46 -10.96
N ASN A 112 14.03 11.50 -11.86
CA ASN A 112 13.69 11.61 -13.28
C ASN A 112 12.24 11.21 -13.59
N LEU A 113 11.51 10.66 -12.61
CA LEU A 113 10.10 10.30 -12.73
C LEU A 113 9.24 11.35 -12.03
N MET A 114 8.37 12.04 -12.77
CA MET A 114 7.51 13.10 -12.20
C MET A 114 6.61 12.60 -11.07
N VAL A 115 6.18 11.33 -11.12
CA VAL A 115 5.36 10.73 -10.04
C VAL A 115 6.09 10.73 -8.70
N VAL A 116 7.43 10.66 -8.68
CA VAL A 116 8.22 10.67 -7.45
C VAL A 116 8.14 12.01 -6.75
N ASP A 117 8.16 13.12 -7.49
CA ASP A 117 8.00 14.46 -6.90
C ASP A 117 6.60 14.63 -6.27
N HIS A 118 5.56 14.11 -6.92
CA HIS A 118 4.21 14.12 -6.37
C HIS A 118 4.08 13.21 -5.13
N ALA A 119 4.75 12.04 -5.15
CA ALA A 119 4.83 11.16 -4.00
C ALA A 119 5.49 11.85 -2.79
N GLN A 120 6.57 12.61 -3.01
CA GLN A 120 7.26 13.37 -1.96
C GLN A 120 6.37 14.46 -1.35
N GLN A 121 5.43 14.99 -2.13
CA GLN A 121 4.43 15.97 -1.69
C GLN A 121 3.20 15.31 -1.01
N ASN A 122 3.25 14.00 -0.76
CA ASN A 122 2.19 13.18 -0.17
C ASN A 122 0.93 13.04 -1.04
N TYR A 123 1.08 13.08 -2.36
CA TYR A 123 0.03 12.62 -3.27
C TYR A 123 0.13 11.11 -3.49
N ASP A 124 -1.01 10.43 -3.37
CA ASP A 124 -1.19 9.00 -3.63
C ASP A 124 -1.78 8.77 -5.03
N CYS A 125 -1.87 7.50 -5.45
CA CYS A 125 -2.32 7.13 -6.79
C CYS A 125 -3.72 7.68 -7.12
N LEU A 126 -4.64 7.64 -6.14
CA LEU A 126 -6.04 8.03 -6.31
C LEU A 126 -6.25 9.54 -6.29
N ASP A 127 -5.27 10.34 -5.85
CA ASP A 127 -5.35 11.79 -5.96
C ASP A 127 -5.28 12.25 -7.42
N CYS A 128 -4.70 11.41 -8.29
CA CYS A 128 -4.69 11.62 -9.73
C CYS A 128 -5.65 10.70 -10.48
N HIS A 129 -5.66 9.42 -10.14
CA HIS A 129 -6.53 8.41 -10.72
C HIS A 129 -7.78 8.22 -9.86
N GLU A 130 -8.59 9.26 -9.71
CA GLU A 130 -9.87 9.16 -8.98
C GLU A 130 -10.88 8.39 -9.86
N PRO A 131 -11.20 7.13 -9.53
CA PRO A 131 -11.98 6.31 -10.42
C PRO A 131 -13.46 6.42 -10.05
N THR A 132 -14.31 6.66 -11.03
CA THR A 132 -15.76 6.54 -10.85
C THR A 132 -16.13 5.08 -10.56
N ILE A 133 -17.30 4.86 -9.97
CA ILE A 133 -17.80 3.49 -9.71
C ILE A 133 -17.92 2.70 -11.03
N GLU A 134 -18.31 3.37 -12.12
CA GLU A 134 -18.45 2.74 -13.43
C GLU A 134 -17.10 2.30 -14.00
N GLU A 135 -16.06 3.13 -13.85
CA GLU A 135 -14.68 2.78 -14.22
C GLU A 135 -14.16 1.60 -13.41
N GLN A 136 -14.34 1.60 -12.08
CA GLN A 136 -13.91 0.48 -11.23
C GLN A 136 -14.58 -0.85 -11.62
N VAL A 137 -15.86 -0.82 -12.01
CA VAL A 137 -16.56 -2.01 -12.51
C VAL A 137 -16.00 -2.45 -13.87
N SER A 138 -15.74 -1.51 -14.76
CA SER A 138 -15.14 -1.78 -16.07
C SER A 138 -13.75 -2.40 -15.94
N GLU A 139 -12.88 -1.81 -15.11
CA GLU A 139 -11.54 -2.29 -14.80
C GLU A 139 -11.56 -3.71 -14.24
N LEU A 140 -12.49 -4.00 -13.31
CA LEU A 140 -12.64 -5.35 -12.77
C LEU A 140 -13.01 -6.37 -13.85
N VAL A 141 -13.94 -6.01 -14.74
CA VAL A 141 -14.37 -6.89 -15.85
C VAL A 141 -13.19 -7.12 -16.82
N THR A 142 -12.48 -6.05 -17.19
CA THR A 142 -11.29 -6.10 -18.05
C THR A 142 -10.20 -6.97 -17.43
N TYR A 143 -9.93 -6.81 -16.14
CA TYR A 143 -8.95 -7.61 -15.41
C TYR A 143 -9.31 -9.10 -15.39
N VAL A 144 -10.55 -9.45 -15.06
CA VAL A 144 -11.02 -10.85 -15.00
C VAL A 144 -10.98 -11.51 -16.38
N LYS A 145 -11.27 -10.75 -17.44
CA LYS A 145 -11.17 -11.23 -18.82
C LYS A 145 -9.74 -11.31 -19.34
N GLY A 146 -8.79 -10.63 -18.68
CA GLY A 146 -7.41 -10.49 -19.16
C GLY A 146 -7.28 -9.56 -20.37
N ASP A 147 -8.24 -8.64 -20.56
CA ASP A 147 -8.36 -7.77 -21.74
C ASP A 147 -7.63 -6.43 -21.53
N TYR A 148 -6.37 -6.49 -21.09
CA TYR A 148 -5.55 -5.32 -20.79
C TYR A 148 -4.17 -5.41 -21.44
N SER A 149 -3.54 -4.27 -21.65
CA SER A 149 -2.16 -4.15 -22.13
C SER A 149 -1.20 -3.89 -20.98
N ILE A 150 0.05 -4.32 -21.14
CA ILE A 150 1.17 -3.91 -20.29
C ILE A 150 2.30 -3.45 -21.23
N PRO A 151 2.76 -2.18 -21.13
CA PRO A 151 2.23 -1.12 -20.27
C PRO A 151 0.78 -0.76 -20.61
N LEU A 152 0.06 -0.22 -19.62
CA LEU A 152 -1.29 0.30 -19.80
C LEU A 152 -1.30 1.45 -20.82
N GLU A 153 -2.44 1.63 -21.47
CA GLU A 153 -2.68 2.80 -22.31
C GLU A 153 -2.62 4.10 -21.48
N ASP A 154 -2.31 5.21 -22.15
CA ASP A 154 -2.27 6.52 -21.53
C ASP A 154 -3.65 6.85 -20.94
N SER A 155 -3.67 7.29 -19.68
CA SER A 155 -4.92 7.60 -18.97
C SER A 155 -5.61 8.86 -19.51
N GLY A 156 -4.92 9.67 -20.30
CA GLY A 156 -5.42 10.95 -20.79
C GLY A 156 -5.48 12.04 -19.70
N LEU A 157 -5.01 11.77 -18.48
CA LEU A 157 -5.08 12.72 -17.36
C LEU A 157 -4.11 13.89 -17.50
N GLY A 158 -3.10 13.80 -18.37
CA GLY A 158 -2.11 14.85 -18.56
C GLY A 158 -2.64 16.12 -19.25
N THR A 159 -3.95 16.39 -19.20
CA THR A 159 -4.50 17.62 -19.79
C THR A 159 -4.08 18.84 -18.98
N ARG A 160 -4.08 19.99 -19.66
CA ARG A 160 -3.80 21.26 -18.98
C ARG A 160 -4.83 21.55 -17.89
N GLU A 161 -6.10 21.28 -18.15
CA GLU A 161 -7.19 21.51 -17.20
C GLU A 161 -7.01 20.70 -15.92
N PHE A 162 -6.54 19.45 -16.03
CA PHE A 162 -6.33 18.59 -14.88
C PHE A 162 -5.13 19.06 -14.05
N CYS A 163 -3.98 19.29 -14.68
CA CYS A 163 -2.75 19.69 -13.98
C CYS A 163 -2.85 21.10 -13.35
N MET A 164 -3.59 22.01 -14.00
CA MET A 164 -3.78 23.39 -13.55
C MET A 164 -5.02 23.60 -12.69
N ARG A 165 -5.64 22.53 -12.17
CA ARG A 165 -6.73 22.65 -11.20
C ARG A 165 -6.29 23.46 -9.98
N SER A 166 -7.23 24.17 -9.36
CA SER A 166 -6.94 25.02 -8.21
C SER A 166 -6.19 24.25 -7.11
N GLY A 167 -5.11 24.84 -6.62
CA GLY A 167 -4.23 24.26 -5.60
C GLY A 167 -3.13 23.34 -6.13
N CYS A 168 -3.00 23.17 -7.46
CA CYS A 168 -1.92 22.43 -8.10
C CYS A 168 -0.99 23.39 -8.86
N HIS A 169 -0.99 23.36 -10.19
CA HIS A 169 -0.19 24.25 -11.05
C HIS A 169 -1.06 25.39 -11.62
N ASP A 170 -1.80 26.10 -10.77
CA ASP A 170 -2.88 27.01 -11.17
C ASP A 170 -2.45 28.44 -11.55
N ASP A 171 -1.15 28.68 -11.69
CA ASP A 171 -0.55 29.98 -12.05
C ASP A 171 0.33 29.82 -13.30
N TRP A 172 -0.24 30.11 -14.48
CA TRP A 172 0.47 29.93 -15.75
C TRP A 172 1.65 30.88 -15.89
N GLU A 173 1.47 32.13 -15.46
CA GLU A 173 2.49 33.15 -15.54
C GLU A 173 3.74 32.72 -14.77
N LYS A 174 3.58 32.11 -13.59
CA LYS A 174 4.71 31.53 -12.84
C LYS A 174 5.37 30.35 -13.56
N ILE A 175 4.60 29.50 -14.24
CA ILE A 175 5.16 28.35 -15.00
C ILE A 175 6.02 28.87 -16.17
N VAL A 176 5.51 29.86 -16.89
CA VAL A 176 6.23 30.53 -17.98
C VAL A 176 7.49 31.21 -17.44
N GLU A 177 7.39 31.96 -16.34
CA GLU A 177 8.53 32.64 -15.72
C GLU A 177 9.60 31.64 -15.26
N ALA A 178 9.20 30.54 -14.63
CA ALA A 178 10.10 29.50 -14.11
C ALA A 178 10.90 28.76 -15.20
N THR A 179 10.50 28.91 -16.47
CA THR A 179 11.15 28.28 -17.62
C THR A 179 11.64 29.29 -18.66
N SER A 180 11.72 30.56 -18.27
CA SER A 180 12.05 31.67 -19.17
C SER A 180 13.53 31.77 -19.57
N ASP A 181 14.42 31.09 -18.87
CA ASP A 181 15.88 31.12 -19.08
C ASP A 181 16.45 29.82 -19.66
N TRP A 182 15.60 29.01 -20.29
CA TRP A 182 16.00 27.71 -20.84
C TRP A 182 16.99 27.86 -21.99
N GLN A 183 18.20 27.33 -21.82
CA GLN A 183 19.27 27.58 -22.78
C GLN A 183 19.23 26.66 -23.99
N GLY A 184 19.75 27.17 -25.10
CA GLY A 184 19.91 26.45 -26.34
C GLY A 184 20.80 27.18 -27.33
N THR A 185 20.69 26.81 -28.60
CA THR A 185 21.56 27.31 -29.66
C THR A 185 21.15 28.70 -30.11
N LYS A 186 22.12 29.61 -30.17
CA LYS A 186 21.92 30.93 -30.78
C LYS A 186 21.71 30.79 -32.28
N THR A 187 20.65 31.41 -32.79
CA THR A 187 20.35 31.47 -34.21
C THR A 187 20.18 32.90 -34.67
N VAL A 188 20.07 33.13 -35.99
CA VAL A 188 19.75 34.47 -36.53
C VAL A 188 18.39 34.96 -36.04
N TYR A 189 17.46 34.05 -35.72
CA TYR A 189 16.11 34.37 -35.25
C TYR A 189 15.97 34.36 -33.73
N ASN A 190 16.93 33.78 -33.02
CA ASN A 190 17.02 33.78 -31.56
C ASN A 190 18.49 34.05 -31.15
N PRO A 191 18.93 35.31 -31.15
CA PRO A 191 20.32 35.67 -30.89
C PRO A 191 20.74 35.46 -29.43
N GLU A 192 19.78 35.47 -28.51
CA GLU A 192 20.02 35.19 -27.09
C GLU A 192 20.21 33.69 -26.84
N GLY A 193 19.63 32.83 -27.70
CA GLY A 193 19.69 31.37 -27.54
C GLY A 193 18.86 30.88 -26.35
N VAL A 194 17.90 31.70 -25.90
CA VAL A 194 17.00 31.39 -24.80
C VAL A 194 15.67 30.96 -25.37
N TYR A 195 15.12 29.87 -24.84
CA TYR A 195 13.89 29.25 -25.27
C TYR A 195 12.95 29.16 -24.08
N ASN A 196 11.65 29.09 -24.33
CA ASN A 196 10.67 28.83 -23.28
C ASN A 196 9.69 27.76 -23.77
N PRO A 197 9.75 26.53 -23.24
CA PRO A 197 8.80 25.48 -23.62
C PRO A 197 7.34 25.81 -23.30
N HIS A 198 7.09 26.70 -22.34
CA HIS A 198 5.75 27.13 -21.93
C HIS A 198 5.32 28.46 -22.56
N ASP A 199 6.21 29.15 -23.29
CA ASP A 199 5.88 30.31 -24.13
C ASP A 199 6.46 30.08 -25.53
N ASN A 200 5.83 29.18 -26.26
CA ASN A 200 6.32 28.66 -27.53
C ASN A 200 5.36 28.95 -28.69
N HIS A 201 5.89 28.94 -29.91
CA HIS A 201 5.14 29.28 -31.12
C HIS A 201 4.16 28.19 -31.59
N ARG A 202 4.14 27.00 -30.97
CA ARG A 202 3.13 25.96 -31.24
C ARG A 202 1.86 26.14 -30.41
N GLY A 203 1.88 27.06 -29.43
CA GLY A 203 0.72 27.39 -28.60
C GLY A 203 0.51 26.42 -27.44
N ASP A 204 -0.72 26.40 -26.93
CA ASP A 204 -1.09 25.62 -25.75
C ASP A 204 -1.23 24.13 -26.08
N GLY A 205 -0.31 23.32 -25.55
CA GLY A 205 -0.39 21.86 -25.52
C GLY A 205 -0.83 21.33 -24.15
N ASN A 206 -1.13 20.04 -24.09
CA ASN A 206 -1.39 19.36 -22.82
C ASN A 206 -0.06 19.11 -22.10
N CYS A 207 -0.08 19.19 -20.76
CA CYS A 207 1.11 18.94 -19.94
C CYS A 207 1.71 17.55 -20.24
N GLY A 208 0.84 16.56 -20.38
CA GLY A 208 1.16 15.16 -20.68
C GLY A 208 1.83 14.92 -22.03
N ASP A 209 1.79 15.88 -22.95
CA ASP A 209 2.48 15.77 -24.24
C ASP A 209 4.01 15.74 -24.04
N CYS A 210 4.49 16.37 -22.96
CA CYS A 210 5.91 16.40 -22.59
C CYS A 210 6.17 15.70 -21.24
N HIS A 211 5.37 16.02 -20.22
CA HIS A 211 5.55 15.55 -18.86
C HIS A 211 4.91 14.16 -18.67
N LYS A 212 5.73 13.13 -18.50
CA LYS A 212 5.27 11.76 -18.27
C LYS A 212 5.34 11.41 -16.77
N ALA A 213 4.20 11.04 -16.19
CA ALA A 213 4.11 10.72 -14.76
C ALA A 213 4.90 9.46 -14.39
N HIS A 214 4.62 8.38 -15.10
CA HIS A 214 5.16 7.05 -14.82
C HIS A 214 6.30 6.62 -15.76
N GLY A 215 6.92 7.58 -16.45
CA GLY A 215 7.98 7.29 -17.41
C GLY A 215 8.87 8.50 -17.65
N ARG A 216 9.86 8.34 -18.52
CA ARG A 216 10.73 9.46 -18.90
C ARG A 216 9.94 10.49 -19.68
N SER A 217 10.00 11.73 -19.22
CA SER A 217 9.43 12.88 -19.92
C SER A 217 10.18 13.16 -21.21
N THR A 218 9.53 13.79 -22.18
CA THR A 218 10.04 14.00 -23.54
C THR A 218 10.01 15.47 -23.88
N LEU A 219 11.10 15.99 -24.43
CA LEU A 219 11.16 17.36 -24.95
C LEU A 219 11.12 17.32 -26.48
N TYR A 220 9.93 17.32 -27.08
CA TYR A 220 9.81 17.22 -28.55
C TYR A 220 10.41 18.44 -29.27
N CYS A 221 10.58 19.58 -28.58
CA CYS A 221 11.16 20.79 -29.16
C CYS A 221 12.55 20.52 -29.76
N VAL A 222 13.28 19.56 -29.20
CA VAL A 222 14.62 19.22 -29.67
C VAL A 222 14.69 18.44 -30.98
N GLU A 223 13.54 18.02 -31.51
CA GLU A 223 13.45 17.52 -32.89
C GLU A 223 13.81 18.60 -33.92
N CYS A 224 13.66 19.88 -33.57
CA CYS A 224 13.87 21.02 -34.45
C CYS A 224 14.84 22.05 -33.88
N HIS A 225 14.91 22.18 -32.55
CA HIS A 225 15.70 23.19 -31.86
C HIS A 225 16.78 22.55 -31.01
N ASN A 226 18.04 22.92 -31.20
CA ASN A 226 19.09 22.43 -30.32
C ASN A 226 19.06 23.18 -28.97
N MET A 227 18.31 22.62 -28.01
CA MET A 227 18.08 23.13 -26.65
C MET A 227 18.66 22.17 -25.63
N GLU A 228 18.96 22.66 -24.43
CA GLU A 228 19.34 21.79 -23.32
C GLU A 228 18.19 20.85 -22.95
N VAL A 229 18.47 19.55 -22.82
CA VAL A 229 17.49 18.56 -22.39
C VAL A 229 17.68 18.31 -20.90
N PRO A 230 16.62 18.34 -20.07
CA PRO A 230 16.77 18.10 -18.64
C PRO A 230 17.31 16.69 -18.38
N GLU A 231 18.02 16.51 -17.28
CA GLU A 231 18.50 15.19 -16.89
C GLU A 231 17.34 14.20 -16.79
N GLY A 232 17.54 12.98 -17.30
CA GLY A 232 16.53 11.92 -17.31
C GLY A 232 15.43 12.06 -18.37
N TRP A 233 15.33 13.20 -19.05
CA TRP A 233 14.38 13.39 -20.14
C TRP A 233 14.91 12.80 -21.44
N VAL A 234 13.96 12.43 -22.31
CA VAL A 234 14.25 12.04 -23.68
C VAL A 234 14.31 13.29 -24.54
N GLY A 235 15.50 13.57 -25.07
CA GLY A 235 15.69 14.40 -26.25
C GLY A 235 15.83 13.54 -27.49
N PHE A 236 15.48 14.08 -28.66
CA PHE A 236 15.89 13.50 -29.93
C PHE A 236 17.39 13.76 -30.13
N GLU A 237 18.15 12.68 -30.36
CA GLU A 237 19.57 12.72 -30.76
C GLU A 237 19.75 13.09 -32.24
#